data_AF-A0A955DXG9-F1
#
_entry.id   AF-A0A955DXG9-F1
#
_cell.length_a   1.000
_cell.length_b   1.000
_cell.length_c   1.000
_cell.angle_alpha   90.00
_cell.angle_beta   90.00
_cell.angle_gamma   90.00
#
_symmetry.space_group_name_H-M   'P 1'
#
loop_
_entity.id
_entity.type
_entity.pdbx_description
1 polymer ?
#
loop_
_entity_poly.entity_id
_entity_poly.type
_entity_poly.pdbx_seq_one_letter_code
_entity_poly.pdbx_strand_id
1 'polypeptide(L)' 'MGRIVVTGGAGFIGSHLTDRFLADGHEVV' A
#
# COMPACT_ATOMS: atom_id res chain seq x y z
N MET A 1 -9.86 0.19 -8.77
CA MET A 1 -8.64 -0.41 -9.35
C MET A 1 -7.73 0.72 -9.83
N GLY A 2 -6.67 1.02 -9.07
CA GLY A 2 -5.72 2.09 -9.40
C GLY A 2 -4.33 1.78 -8.84
N ARG A 3 -3.30 2.45 -9.34
CA ARG A 3 -1.90 2.23 -8.96
C ARG A 3 -1.45 3.26 -7.92
N ILE A 4 -0.87 2.81 -6.81
CA ILE A 4 -0.47 3.64 -5.67
C ILE A 4 1.03 3.43 -5.40
N VAL A 5 1.78 4.51 -5.21
CA VAL A 5 3.18 4.45 -4.78
C VAL A 5 3.26 4.68 -3.27
N VAL A 6 3.84 3.73 -2.53
CA VAL A 6 4.04 3.86 -1.09
C VAL A 6 5.53 3.82 -0.77
N THR A 7 6.11 4.98 -0.49
CA THR A 7 7.48 5.05 0.00
C THR A 7 7.55 4.62 1.47
N GLY A 8 8.59 3.86 1.83
CA GLY A 8 8.71 3.32 3.19
C GLY A 8 7.64 2.28 3.54
N GLY A 9 7.12 1.54 2.55
CA GLY A 9 6.05 0.54 2.73
C GLY A 9 6.33 -0.57 3.76
N ALA A 10 7.58 -0.80 4.14
CA ALA A 10 7.94 -1.75 5.21
C ALA A 10 7.94 -1.12 6.62
N GLY A 11 7.74 0.20 6.75
CA GLY A 11 7.71 0.90 8.04
C GLY A 11 6.39 0.73 8.80
N PHE A 12 6.30 1.29 10.01
CA PHE A 12 5.11 1.15 10.87
C PHE A 12 3.81 1.57 10.16
N ILE A 13 3.75 2.80 9.64
CA ILE A 13 2.55 3.30 8.95
C ILE A 13 2.46 2.75 7.52
N GLY A 14 3.60 2.69 6.81
CA GLY A 14 3.66 2.26 5.42
C GLY A 14 3.14 0.84 5.21
N SER A 15 3.41 -0.07 6.15
CA SER A 15 2.95 -1.47 6.07
C SER A 15 1.43 -1.57 6.14
N HIS A 16 0.81 -0.83 7.06
CA HIS A 16 -0.64 -0.88 7.25
C HIS A 16 -1.38 -0.26 6.07
N LEU A 17 -0.84 0.82 5.49
CA LEU A 17 -1.38 1.42 4.26
C LEU A 17 -1.25 0.46 3.07
N THR A 18 -0.10 -0.20 2.92
CA THR A 18 0.15 -1.19 1.86
C THR A 18 -0.87 -2.33 1.94
N ASP A 19 -1.04 -2.93 3.13
CA ASP A 19 -2.00 -4.02 3.35
C ASP A 19 -3.43 -3.58 3.05
N ARG A 20 -3.80 -2.36 3.48
CA ARG A 20 -5.14 -1.82 3.24
C ARG A 20 -5.41 -1.62 1.75
N PHE A 21 -4.47 -1.01 1.01
CA PHE A 21 -4.64 -0.76 -0.42
C PHE A 21 -4.68 -2.05 -1.24
N LEU A 22 -3.86 -3.04 -0.88
CA LEU A 22 -3.92 -4.37 -1.48
C LEU A 22 -5.28 -5.04 -1.23
N ALA A 23 -5.81 -4.95 0.00
CA ALA A 23 -7.13 -5.48 0.35
C ALA A 23 -8.28 -4.77 -0.41
N ASP A 24 -8.14 -3.47 -0.67
CA ASP A 24 -9.08 -2.69 -1.48
C ASP A 24 -8.90 -2.93 -3.00
N GLY A 25 -7.99 -3.82 -3.40
CA GLY A 25 -7.78 -4.24 -4.78
C GLY A 25 -6.95 -3.26 -5.61
N HIS A 26 -6.04 -2.52 -4.98
CA HIS A 26 -5.08 -1.66 -5.69
C HIS A 26 -3.76 -2.39 -5.95
N GLU A 27 -3.05 -1.98 -7.00
CA GLU A 27 -1.66 -2.36 -7.20
C GLU A 27 -0.78 -1.34 -6.43
N VAL A 28 0.09 -1.84 -5.56
CA VAL A 28 1.01 -1.01 -4.76
C VAL A 28 2.45 -1.23 -5.23
N VAL A 29 3.21 -0.13 -5.36
CA VAL A 29 4.64 -0.11 -5.74
C VAL A 29 5.47 0.68 -4.74
#